data_AF-A0A7W1CBS1-F1
#
_entry.id   AF-A0A7W1CBS1-F1
#
_cell.length_a   1.000
_cell.length_b   1.000
_cell.length_c   1.000
_cell.angle_alpha   90.00
_cell.angle_beta   90.00
_cell.angle_gamma   90.00
#
_symmetry.space_group_name_H-M   'P 1'
#
loop_
_entity.id
_entity.type
_entity.pdbx_description
1 polymer ?
#
loop_
_entity_poly.entity_id
_entity_poly.type
_entity_poly.pdbx_seq_one_letter_code
_entity_poly.pdbx_strand_id
1 'polypeptide(L)'
;MENSPDDCGNDCFVVGGIFMIIYGDGVFEKAIGVIGVVFFGGFGGYALYSRSRGQGKLAILPTGIEIGIPGVNPRVLPWSDIEAFGVNKIGNQEFTTIKLKNYQAWLSGISQEEAAAAVRFFRSLELLGQTTAKVAAANDNDPRALLLMLEETEEVRSLIDILAYNRAKFGAEFQLGWNMRDRSAQKFAEFLEQCRRNSK
;
A
#
# COMPACT_ATOMS: atom_id res chain seq x y z
N MET A 1 -21.57 19.45 1.27
CA MET A 1 -20.17 19.18 1.62
C MET A 1 -20.10 19.30 3.13
N GLU A 2 -20.20 18.16 3.80
CA GLU A 2 -20.22 18.05 5.25
C GLU A 2 -18.76 17.81 5.67
N ASN A 3 -18.17 18.77 6.39
CA ASN A 3 -16.79 18.66 6.86
C ASN A 3 -16.71 17.52 7.87
N SER A 4 -15.98 16.45 7.53
CA SER A 4 -15.82 15.30 8.41
C SER A 4 -15.03 15.74 9.66
N PRO A 5 -15.52 15.52 10.88
CA PRO A 5 -14.88 15.96 12.13
C PRO A 5 -13.49 15.38 12.41
N ASP A 6 -13.02 14.46 11.57
CA ASP A 6 -11.80 13.66 11.78
C ASP A 6 -10.52 14.33 11.21
N ASP A 7 -10.65 15.40 10.42
CA ASP A 7 -9.50 16.04 9.76
C ASP A 7 -8.68 16.97 10.68
N CYS A 8 -9.25 17.48 11.78
CA CYS A 8 -8.54 18.39 12.68
C CYS A 8 -7.34 17.74 13.42
N GLY A 9 -7.36 16.42 13.58
CA GLY A 9 -6.33 15.71 14.33
C GLY A 9 -4.95 15.80 13.66
N ASN A 10 -4.88 15.54 12.35
CA ASN A 10 -3.60 15.50 11.62
C ASN A 10 -2.94 16.88 11.51
N ASP A 11 -3.72 17.93 11.26
CA ASP A 11 -3.19 19.29 11.13
C ASP A 11 -2.51 19.76 12.42
N CYS A 12 -3.03 19.36 13.59
CA CYS A 12 -2.42 19.67 14.88
C CYS A 12 -1.04 19.01 15.05
N PHE A 13 -0.86 17.77 14.59
CA PHE A 13 0.42 17.07 14.66
C PHE A 13 1.46 17.66 13.71
N VAL A 14 1.05 18.12 12.53
CA VAL A 14 1.95 18.76 11.56
C VAL A 14 2.38 20.14 12.08
N VAL A 15 1.45 20.96 12.55
CA VAL A 15 1.75 22.29 13.09
C VAL A 15 2.61 22.18 14.35
N GLY A 16 2.27 21.26 15.26
CA GLY A 16 3.07 20.97 16.45
C GLY A 16 4.47 20.47 16.10
N GLY A 17 4.59 19.60 15.09
CA GLY A 17 5.89 19.11 14.61
C GLY A 17 6.76 20.22 14.01
N ILE A 18 6.19 21.09 13.17
CA ILE A 18 6.89 22.26 12.62
C ILE A 18 7.34 23.20 13.76
N PHE A 19 6.48 23.43 14.75
CA PHE A 19 6.81 24.25 15.90
C PHE A 19 7.99 23.69 16.70
N MET A 20 8.02 22.38 16.96
CA MET A 20 9.14 21.71 17.62
C MET A 20 10.44 21.78 16.80
N ILE A 21 10.37 21.74 15.48
CA ILE A 21 11.55 21.88 14.61
C ILE A 21 12.15 23.30 14.72
N ILE A 22 11.29 24.33 14.71
CA ILE A 22 11.72 25.74 14.67
C ILE A 22 12.17 26.21 16.06
N TYR A 23 11.40 25.89 17.10
CA TYR A 23 11.57 26.44 18.45
C TYR A 23 12.14 25.45 19.47
N GLY A 24 12.34 24.18 19.11
CA GLY A 24 12.99 23.22 19.99
C GLY A 24 14.49 23.53 20.13
N ASP A 25 15.00 23.58 21.36
CA ASP A 25 16.43 23.82 21.62
C ASP A 25 17.26 22.53 21.56
N GLY A 26 16.64 21.36 21.80
CA GLY A 26 17.31 20.07 21.78
C GLY A 26 17.15 19.29 20.47
N VAL A 27 18.13 18.42 20.21
CA VAL A 27 18.18 17.54 19.03
C VAL A 27 17.02 16.54 19.05
N PHE A 28 16.59 16.12 20.24
CA PHE A 28 15.53 15.15 20.43
C PHE A 28 14.15 15.70 20.04
N GLU A 29 13.84 16.93 20.44
CA GLU A 29 12.59 17.64 20.13
C GLU A 29 12.47 17.90 18.63
N LYS A 30 13.58 18.30 17.99
CA LYS A 30 13.61 18.48 16.54
C LYS A 30 13.40 17.15 15.80
N ALA A 31 13.98 16.05 16.29
CA ALA A 31 13.79 14.74 15.70
C ALA A 31 12.32 14.27 15.79
N ILE A 32 11.67 14.45 16.95
CA ILE A 32 10.23 14.17 17.13
C ILE A 32 9.41 15.06 16.18
N GLY A 33 9.73 16.33 16.07
CA GLY A 33 9.04 17.26 15.16
C GLY A 33 9.14 16.83 13.70
N VAL A 34 10.33 16.43 13.24
CA VAL A 34 10.52 15.89 11.87
C VAL A 34 9.69 14.63 11.65
N ILE A 35 9.70 13.70 12.61
CA ILE A 35 8.88 12.48 12.53
C ILE A 35 7.39 12.86 12.45
N GLY A 36 6.92 13.78 13.28
CA GLY A 36 5.54 14.25 13.25
C GLY A 36 5.14 14.82 11.88
N VAL A 37 5.95 15.70 11.31
CA VAL A 37 5.67 16.31 10.01
C VAL A 37 5.73 15.29 8.88
N VAL A 38 6.70 14.37 8.89
CA VAL A 38 6.84 13.36 7.83
C VAL A 38 5.71 12.34 7.87
N PHE A 39 5.33 11.86 9.07
CA PHE A 39 4.27 10.85 9.19
C PHE A 39 2.89 11.48 9.05
N PHE A 40 2.58 12.57 9.74
CA PHE A 40 1.24 13.15 9.71
C PHE A 40 1.04 14.08 8.50
N GLY A 41 2.07 14.79 8.06
CA GLY A 41 2.01 15.67 6.89
C GLY A 41 2.28 14.92 5.59
N GLY A 42 3.33 14.09 5.56
CA GLY A 42 3.69 13.30 4.39
C GLY A 42 2.74 12.11 4.18
N PHE A 43 2.66 11.20 5.16
CA PHE A 43 1.80 10.01 5.04
C PHE A 43 0.32 10.34 5.14
N GLY A 44 -0.07 11.22 6.08
CA GLY A 44 -1.44 11.71 6.21
C GLY A 44 -1.89 12.50 4.97
N GLY A 45 -1.07 13.44 4.49
CA GLY A 45 -1.34 14.19 3.26
C GLY A 45 -1.38 13.29 2.02
N TYR A 46 -0.48 12.31 1.91
CA TYR A 46 -0.52 11.32 0.84
C TYR A 46 -1.78 10.44 0.92
N ALA A 47 -2.16 9.96 2.10
CA ALA A 47 -3.36 9.16 2.30
C ALA A 47 -4.64 9.95 1.96
N LEU A 48 -4.71 11.24 2.34
CA LEU A 48 -5.79 12.14 1.97
C LEU A 48 -5.80 12.40 0.45
N TYR A 49 -4.64 12.63 -0.14
CA TYR A 49 -4.46 12.84 -1.58
C TYR A 49 -4.82 11.61 -2.42
N SER A 50 -4.40 10.41 -1.99
CA SER A 50 -4.75 9.16 -2.65
C SER A 50 -6.25 8.90 -2.56
N ARG A 51 -6.86 9.22 -1.41
CA ARG A 51 -8.31 9.10 -1.20
C ARG A 51 -9.09 10.08 -2.08
N SER A 52 -8.62 11.33 -2.22
CA SER A 52 -9.28 12.35 -3.06
C SER A 52 -9.17 12.05 -4.55
N ARG A 53 -8.07 11.42 -5.00
CA ARG A 53 -7.89 10.93 -6.38
C ARG A 53 -8.62 9.63 -6.69
N GLY A 54 -9.24 8.99 -5.70
CA GLY A 54 -9.85 7.66 -5.85
C GLY A 54 -8.83 6.54 -6.12
N GLN A 55 -7.55 6.78 -5.82
CA GLN A 55 -6.53 5.74 -5.85
C GLN A 55 -6.71 4.83 -4.63
N GLY A 56 -6.71 3.52 -4.85
CA GLY A 56 -7.09 2.54 -3.83
C GLY A 56 -8.59 2.24 -3.74
N LYS A 57 -9.37 2.69 -4.72
CA LYS A 57 -10.75 2.22 -4.89
C LYS A 57 -10.73 0.77 -5.38
N LEU A 58 -11.41 -0.07 -4.63
CA LEU A 58 -11.80 -1.40 -5.02
C LEU A 58 -13.28 -1.35 -5.37
N ALA A 59 -13.65 -1.69 -6.60
CA ALA A 59 -15.06 -1.84 -6.98
C ALA A 59 -15.32 -3.27 -7.43
N ILE A 60 -16.37 -3.87 -6.89
CA ILE A 60 -16.80 -5.23 -7.25
C ILE A 60 -17.88 -5.09 -8.31
N LEU A 61 -17.59 -5.54 -9.52
CA LEU A 61 -18.44 -5.44 -10.69
C LEU A 61 -18.97 -6.83 -11.08
N PRO A 62 -20.09 -6.93 -11.81
CA PRO A 62 -20.55 -8.22 -12.34
C PRO A 62 -19.52 -8.92 -13.22
N THR A 63 -18.70 -8.15 -13.96
CA THR A 63 -17.66 -8.64 -14.88
C THR A 63 -16.33 -8.94 -14.21
N GLY A 64 -16.05 -8.40 -13.02
CA GLY A 64 -14.76 -8.57 -12.36
C GLY A 64 -14.56 -7.68 -11.14
N ILE A 65 -13.30 -7.50 -10.75
CA ILE A 65 -12.91 -6.60 -9.67
C ILE A 65 -12.11 -5.44 -10.28
N GLU A 66 -12.57 -4.21 -10.12
CA GLU A 66 -11.77 -3.04 -10.45
C GLU A 66 -10.79 -2.76 -9.32
N ILE A 67 -9.49 -2.77 -9.64
CA ILE A 67 -8.40 -2.52 -8.71
C ILE A 67 -7.62 -1.30 -9.20
N GLY A 68 -7.48 -0.30 -8.32
CA GLY A 68 -6.57 0.82 -8.51
C GLY A 68 -5.22 0.57 -7.85
N ILE A 69 -4.14 0.63 -8.63
CA ILE A 69 -2.76 0.61 -8.11
C ILE A 69 -2.19 2.03 -8.21
N PRO A 70 -1.41 2.51 -7.22
CA PRO A 70 -0.75 3.81 -7.33
C PRO A 70 0.05 3.93 -8.64
N GLY A 71 -0.22 4.99 -9.40
CA GLY A 71 0.41 5.25 -10.70
C GLY A 71 -0.28 4.63 -11.92
N VAL A 72 -1.26 3.74 -11.74
CA VAL A 72 -2.05 3.14 -12.83
C VAL A 72 -3.51 3.52 -12.66
N ASN A 73 -4.21 3.80 -13.77
CA ASN A 73 -5.66 4.00 -13.69
C ASN A 73 -6.37 2.72 -13.19
N PRO A 74 -7.49 2.82 -12.45
CA PRO A 74 -8.27 1.66 -12.04
C PRO A 74 -8.64 0.79 -13.23
N ARG A 75 -8.46 -0.52 -13.10
CA ARG A 75 -8.73 -1.49 -14.17
C ARG A 75 -9.49 -2.68 -13.65
N VAL A 76 -10.45 -3.13 -14.45
CA VAL A 76 -11.23 -4.34 -14.17
C VAL A 76 -10.37 -5.57 -14.42
N LEU A 77 -10.27 -6.40 -13.39
CA LEU A 77 -9.71 -7.73 -13.40
C LEU A 77 -10.86 -8.73 -13.59
N PRO A 78 -10.98 -9.37 -14.76
CA PRO A 78 -12.08 -10.29 -15.03
C PRO A 78 -12.09 -11.47 -14.05
N TRP A 79 -13.28 -11.94 -13.66
CA TRP A 79 -13.42 -13.12 -12.81
C TRP A 79 -12.74 -14.38 -13.38
N SER A 80 -12.62 -14.46 -14.71
CA SER A 80 -11.94 -15.55 -15.44
C SER A 80 -10.45 -15.61 -15.16
N ASP A 81 -9.83 -14.48 -14.88
CA ASP A 81 -8.37 -14.32 -14.77
C ASP A 81 -7.90 -14.50 -13.33
N ILE A 82 -8.84 -14.56 -12.38
CA ILE A 82 -8.58 -14.80 -10.97
C ILE A 82 -8.46 -16.30 -10.72
N GLU A 83 -7.33 -16.70 -10.15
CA GLU A 83 -7.04 -18.07 -9.73
C GLU A 83 -7.74 -18.37 -8.39
N ALA A 84 -7.47 -17.53 -7.39
CA ALA A 84 -7.98 -17.71 -6.04
C ALA A 84 -7.98 -16.40 -5.22
N PHE A 85 -8.82 -16.36 -4.20
CA PHE A 85 -8.73 -15.39 -3.10
C PHE A 85 -8.17 -16.07 -1.86
N GLY A 86 -7.47 -15.31 -1.03
CA GLY A 86 -6.89 -15.83 0.20
C GLY A 86 -6.68 -14.75 1.25
N VAL A 87 -5.98 -15.14 2.31
CA VAL A 87 -5.52 -14.24 3.36
C VAL A 87 -4.04 -14.44 3.55
N ASN A 88 -3.32 -13.33 3.65
CA ASN A 88 -1.93 -13.32 4.07
C ASN A 88 -1.80 -12.47 5.34
N LYS A 89 -0.83 -12.81 6.19
CA LYS A 89 -0.55 -12.09 7.42
C LYS A 89 0.89 -11.60 7.41
N ILE A 90 1.06 -10.28 7.56
CA ILE A 90 2.37 -9.64 7.69
C ILE A 90 2.41 -8.96 9.06
N GLY A 91 3.25 -9.47 9.96
CA GLY A 91 3.24 -9.06 11.37
C GLY A 91 1.86 -9.33 12.01
N ASN A 92 1.24 -8.28 12.56
CA ASN A 92 -0.09 -8.35 13.16
C ASN A 92 -1.23 -7.89 12.23
N GLN A 93 -0.95 -7.63 10.95
CA GLN A 93 -1.95 -7.18 9.99
C GLN A 93 -2.32 -8.28 9.00
N GLU A 94 -3.61 -8.39 8.71
CA GLU A 94 -4.16 -9.32 7.73
C GLU A 94 -4.54 -8.61 6.43
N PHE A 95 -4.20 -9.22 5.31
CA PHE A 95 -4.45 -8.74 3.96
C PHE A 95 -5.31 -9.76 3.22
N THR A 96 -6.33 -9.30 2.50
CA THR A 96 -7.02 -10.17 1.53
C THR A 96 -6.17 -10.23 0.26
N THR A 97 -5.82 -11.42 -0.18
CA THR A 97 -4.95 -11.61 -1.34
C THR A 97 -5.74 -11.99 -2.58
N ILE A 98 -5.35 -11.45 -3.74
CA ILE A 98 -5.91 -11.84 -5.04
C ILE A 98 -4.79 -12.45 -5.88
N LYS A 99 -4.96 -13.73 -6.21
CA LYS A 99 -4.02 -14.50 -7.01
C LYS A 99 -4.53 -14.62 -8.44
N LEU A 100 -3.70 -14.29 -9.42
CA LEU A 100 -4.04 -14.30 -10.85
C LEU A 100 -3.59 -15.59 -11.52
N LYS A 101 -4.34 -16.03 -12.54
CA LYS A 101 -3.90 -17.12 -13.42
C LYS A 101 -2.80 -16.65 -14.37
N ASN A 102 -2.99 -15.47 -14.95
CA ASN A 102 -2.02 -14.83 -15.83
C ASN A 102 -2.19 -13.30 -15.73
N TYR A 103 -1.16 -12.61 -15.24
CA TYR A 103 -1.17 -11.16 -15.13
C TYR A 103 -0.84 -10.44 -16.44
N GLN A 104 -0.34 -11.12 -17.48
CA GLN A 104 -0.01 -10.51 -18.77
C GLN A 104 -1.25 -9.90 -19.46
N ALA A 105 -2.40 -10.55 -19.38
CA ALA A 105 -3.66 -10.05 -19.93
C ALA A 105 -4.11 -8.75 -19.25
N TRP A 106 -3.88 -8.66 -17.93
CA TRP A 106 -4.18 -7.44 -17.18
C TRP A 106 -3.19 -6.31 -17.52
N LEU A 107 -1.92 -6.65 -17.77
CA LEU A 107 -0.87 -5.70 -18.14
C LEU A 107 -0.99 -5.14 -19.56
N SER A 108 -1.63 -5.86 -20.51
CA SER A 108 -1.59 -5.52 -21.93
C SER A 108 -2.23 -4.18 -22.27
N GLY A 109 -3.05 -3.62 -21.38
CA GLY A 109 -3.66 -2.30 -21.57
C GLY A 109 -2.90 -1.16 -20.91
N ILE A 110 -1.85 -1.41 -20.12
CA ILE A 110 -1.15 -0.41 -19.31
C ILE A 110 -0.17 0.38 -20.18
N SER A 111 -0.26 1.70 -20.14
CA SER A 111 0.67 2.55 -20.89
C SER A 111 2.07 2.52 -20.26
N GLN A 112 3.11 2.81 -21.05
CA GLN A 112 4.46 2.92 -20.52
C GLN A 112 4.57 3.99 -19.41
N GLU A 113 3.80 5.07 -19.52
CA GLU A 113 3.76 6.13 -18.51
C GLU A 113 3.15 5.65 -17.19
N GLU A 114 2.04 4.90 -17.25
CA GLU A 114 1.40 4.28 -16.08
C GLU A 114 2.34 3.26 -15.41
N ALA A 115 2.98 2.40 -16.21
CA ALA A 115 3.94 1.44 -15.71
C ALA A 115 5.14 2.13 -15.04
N ALA A 116 5.69 3.17 -15.66
CA ALA A 116 6.79 3.95 -15.09
C ALA A 116 6.38 4.72 -13.82
N ALA A 117 5.14 5.19 -13.73
CA ALA A 117 4.60 5.81 -12.53
C ALA A 117 4.47 4.79 -11.37
N ALA A 118 3.96 3.60 -11.66
CA ALA A 118 3.87 2.51 -10.68
C ALA A 118 5.26 2.10 -10.16
N VAL A 119 6.23 1.89 -11.06
CA VAL A 119 7.62 1.55 -10.68
C VAL A 119 8.25 2.64 -9.82
N ARG A 120 8.09 3.91 -10.19
CA ARG A 120 8.57 5.04 -9.36
C ARG A 120 7.96 5.05 -7.97
N PHE A 121 6.65 4.80 -7.87
CA PHE A 121 5.98 4.71 -6.59
C PHE A 121 6.53 3.56 -5.74
N PHE A 122 6.67 2.35 -6.29
CA PHE A 122 7.22 1.21 -5.57
C PHE A 122 8.66 1.46 -5.10
N ARG A 123 9.53 2.04 -5.94
CA ARG A 123 10.89 2.42 -5.54
C ARG A 123 10.92 3.46 -4.42
N SER A 124 9.97 4.41 -4.43
CA SER A 124 9.86 5.39 -3.34
C SER A 124 9.47 4.72 -2.02
N LEU A 125 8.58 3.72 -2.04
CA LEU A 125 8.23 2.94 -0.86
C LEU A 125 9.39 2.10 -0.35
N GLU A 126 10.17 1.50 -1.26
CA GLU A 126 11.38 0.76 -0.91
C GLU A 126 12.40 1.67 -0.22
N LEU A 127 12.67 2.85 -0.78
CA LEU A 127 13.59 3.82 -0.21
C LEU A 127 13.13 4.32 1.17
N LEU A 128 11.83 4.57 1.33
CA LEU A 128 11.23 4.90 2.63
C LEU A 128 11.41 3.74 3.62
N GLY A 129 11.10 2.50 3.22
CA GLY A 129 11.25 1.31 4.04
C GLY A 129 12.69 1.07 4.51
N GLN A 130 13.67 1.20 3.59
CA GLN A 130 15.09 1.11 3.92
C GLN A 130 15.54 2.22 4.89
N THR A 131 15.03 3.44 4.72
CA THR A 131 15.37 4.57 5.59
C THR A 131 14.79 4.37 6.99
N THR A 132 13.52 3.98 7.10
CA THR A 132 12.87 3.66 8.38
C THR A 132 13.58 2.51 9.09
N ALA A 133 13.97 1.46 8.35
CA ALA A 133 14.72 0.35 8.91
C ALA A 133 16.09 0.75 9.44
N LYS A 134 16.84 1.60 8.73
CA LYS A 134 18.14 2.12 9.20
C LYS A 134 18.01 2.96 10.47
N VAL A 135 16.97 3.80 10.55
CA VAL A 135 16.70 4.62 11.74
C VAL A 135 16.28 3.74 12.93
N ALA A 136 15.46 2.71 12.70
CA ALA A 136 15.06 1.77 13.74
C ALA A 136 16.24 0.90 14.24
N ALA A 137 17.09 0.42 13.33
CA ALA A 137 18.31 -0.34 13.67
C ALA A 137 19.35 0.51 14.42
N ALA A 138 19.32 1.84 14.28
CA ALA A 138 20.16 2.75 15.04
C ALA A 138 19.64 2.98 16.49
N ASN A 139 18.38 2.62 16.77
CA ASN A 139 17.70 2.90 18.04
C ASN A 139 17.43 1.66 18.92
N ASP A 140 17.55 0.43 18.40
CA ASP A 140 17.28 -0.79 19.16
C ASP A 140 18.19 -1.98 18.78
N ASN A 141 18.41 -2.91 19.72
CA ASN A 141 19.46 -3.95 19.67
C ASN A 141 19.14 -5.21 18.84
N ASP A 142 18.06 -5.26 18.06
CA ASP A 142 17.78 -6.41 17.17
C ASP A 142 17.67 -6.02 15.68
N PRO A 143 18.81 -5.81 15.00
CA PRO A 143 18.86 -5.52 13.57
C PRO A 143 18.36 -6.67 12.68
N ARG A 144 18.14 -7.88 13.21
CA ARG A 144 17.82 -9.08 12.40
C ARG A 144 16.37 -9.10 11.91
N ALA A 145 15.41 -8.63 12.71
CA ALA A 145 14.01 -8.57 12.31
C ALA A 145 13.75 -7.59 11.14
N LEU A 146 14.53 -6.50 11.07
CA LEU A 146 14.48 -5.52 9.98
C LEU A 146 15.25 -5.97 8.74
N LEU A 147 16.39 -6.65 8.92
CA LEU A 147 17.16 -7.26 7.82
C LEU A 147 16.37 -8.35 7.10
N LEU A 148 15.57 -9.15 7.80
CA LEU A 148 14.68 -10.16 7.20
C LEU A 148 13.51 -9.54 6.40
N MET A 149 13.07 -8.32 6.73
CA MET A 149 12.08 -7.62 5.91
C MET A 149 12.67 -7.06 4.61
N LEU A 150 13.96 -6.69 4.66
CA LEU A 150 14.75 -6.11 3.56
C LEU A 150 15.55 -7.14 2.77
N GLU A 151 15.39 -8.43 3.06
CA GLU A 151 16.13 -9.50 2.40
C GLU A 151 15.83 -9.47 0.88
N GLU A 152 16.88 -9.11 0.13
CA GLU A 152 17.00 -9.04 -1.32
C GLU A 152 15.71 -8.71 -2.09
N THR A 153 15.29 -7.44 -2.04
CA THR A 153 14.52 -6.90 -3.15
C THR A 153 15.41 -6.90 -4.39
N GLU A 154 15.28 -7.91 -5.25
CA GLU A 154 15.75 -7.82 -6.63
C GLU A 154 15.29 -6.47 -7.18
N GLU A 155 16.21 -5.77 -7.85
CA GLU A 155 16.01 -4.41 -8.30
C GLU A 155 14.74 -4.32 -9.15
N VAL A 156 13.67 -3.77 -8.59
CA VAL A 156 12.37 -3.71 -9.24
C VAL A 156 12.47 -2.78 -10.45
N ARG A 157 12.49 -3.36 -11.66
CA ARG A 157 12.71 -2.63 -12.93
C ARG A 157 11.43 -2.44 -13.73
N SER A 158 10.43 -3.30 -13.53
CA SER A 158 9.17 -3.26 -14.26
C SER A 158 7.96 -3.61 -13.37
N LEU A 159 6.76 -3.31 -13.87
CA LEU A 159 5.51 -3.72 -13.21
C LEU A 159 5.34 -5.25 -13.18
N ILE A 160 5.91 -5.95 -14.16
CA ILE A 160 5.94 -7.43 -14.16
C ILE A 160 6.75 -7.93 -12.98
N ASP A 161 7.93 -7.35 -12.74
CA ASP A 161 8.81 -7.74 -11.63
C ASP A 161 8.12 -7.51 -10.30
N ILE A 162 7.36 -6.41 -10.15
CA ILE A 162 6.56 -6.13 -8.95
C ILE A 162 5.55 -7.26 -8.70
N LEU A 163 4.76 -7.63 -9.71
CA LEU A 163 3.71 -8.63 -9.56
C LEU A 163 4.32 -10.02 -9.31
N ALA A 164 5.42 -10.36 -10.00
CA ALA A 164 6.15 -11.60 -9.81
C ALA A 164 6.75 -11.69 -8.41
N TYR A 165 7.41 -10.63 -7.95
CA TYR A 165 7.94 -10.52 -6.59
C TYR A 165 6.83 -10.65 -5.54
N ASN A 166 5.70 -9.96 -5.73
CA ASN A 166 4.56 -10.06 -4.81
C ASN A 166 4.04 -11.50 -4.74
N ARG A 167 3.90 -12.18 -5.88
CA ARG A 167 3.47 -13.58 -5.92
C ARG A 167 4.46 -14.49 -5.20
N ALA A 168 5.76 -14.29 -5.40
CA ALA A 168 6.80 -15.08 -4.75
C ALA A 168 6.85 -14.85 -3.23
N LYS A 169 6.81 -13.58 -2.79
CA LYS A 169 6.96 -13.20 -1.37
C LYS A 169 5.69 -13.36 -0.55
N PHE A 170 4.51 -13.14 -1.15
CA PHE A 170 3.24 -13.08 -0.44
C PHE A 170 2.20 -14.11 -0.95
N GLY A 171 2.56 -14.93 -1.93
CA GLY A 171 1.67 -15.95 -2.51
C GLY A 171 0.61 -15.42 -3.48
N ALA A 172 0.60 -14.10 -3.76
CA ALA A 172 -0.39 -13.44 -4.61
C ALA A 172 0.12 -12.11 -5.18
N GLU A 173 -0.45 -11.68 -6.30
CA GLU A 173 -0.08 -10.43 -6.99
C GLU A 173 -0.57 -9.17 -6.26
N PHE A 174 -1.79 -9.23 -5.71
CA PHE A 174 -2.40 -8.10 -5.01
C PHE A 174 -2.70 -8.41 -3.56
N GLN A 175 -2.49 -7.41 -2.71
CA GLN A 175 -2.81 -7.43 -1.29
C GLN A 175 -3.74 -6.26 -0.99
N LEU A 176 -4.93 -6.57 -0.48
CA LEU A 176 -5.92 -5.58 -0.08
C LEU A 176 -5.80 -5.33 1.42
N GLY A 177 -5.41 -4.10 1.75
CA GLY A 177 -5.33 -3.62 3.13
C GLY A 177 -6.70 -3.46 3.77
N TRP A 178 -6.72 -3.22 5.08
CA TRP A 178 -7.94 -3.00 5.86
C TRP A 178 -8.81 -1.85 5.33
N ASN A 179 -8.19 -0.82 4.74
CA ASN A 179 -8.86 0.34 4.17
C ASN A 179 -9.59 0.06 2.84
N MET A 180 -9.40 -1.12 2.25
CA MET A 180 -10.02 -1.54 0.99
C MET A 180 -11.15 -2.56 1.19
N ARG A 181 -11.47 -2.91 2.44
CA ARG A 181 -12.46 -3.93 2.80
C ARG A 181 -13.36 -3.43 3.94
N ASP A 182 -14.61 -3.87 3.93
CA ASP A 182 -15.64 -3.52 4.93
C ASP A 182 -15.78 -4.57 6.05
N ARG A 183 -14.98 -5.63 6.01
CA ARG A 183 -15.02 -6.78 6.93
C ARG A 183 -13.63 -7.39 7.13
N SER A 184 -13.51 -8.42 7.98
CA SER A 184 -12.24 -9.14 8.20
C SER A 184 -11.67 -9.72 6.89
N ALA A 185 -10.34 -9.91 6.81
CA ALA A 185 -9.68 -10.32 5.57
C ALA A 185 -10.24 -11.65 5.04
N GLN A 186 -10.48 -12.59 5.95
CA GLN A 186 -11.08 -13.90 5.68
C GLN A 186 -12.51 -13.78 5.14
N LYS A 187 -13.39 -13.05 5.84
CA LYS A 187 -14.78 -12.87 5.40
C LYS A 187 -14.87 -12.14 4.06
N PHE A 188 -13.91 -11.25 3.79
CA PHE A 188 -13.84 -10.54 2.52
C PHE A 188 -13.37 -11.45 1.38
N ALA A 189 -12.36 -12.30 1.61
CA ALA A 189 -11.92 -13.30 0.65
C ALA A 189 -13.05 -14.28 0.28
N GLU A 190 -13.80 -14.77 1.28
CA GLU A 190 -14.97 -15.65 1.08
C GLU A 190 -16.07 -14.96 0.27
N PHE A 191 -16.33 -13.68 0.55
CA PHE A 191 -17.30 -12.88 -0.20
C PHE A 191 -16.89 -12.71 -1.67
N LEU A 192 -15.63 -12.39 -1.95
CA LEU A 192 -15.12 -12.28 -3.33
C LEU A 192 -15.20 -13.62 -4.06
N GLU A 193 -14.92 -14.72 -3.37
CA GLU A 193 -15.04 -16.06 -3.93
C GLU A 193 -16.50 -16.43 -4.24
N GLN A 194 -17.46 -16.01 -3.40
CA GLN A 194 -18.88 -16.15 -3.68
C GLN A 194 -19.31 -15.34 -4.91
N CYS A 195 -18.88 -14.08 -5.03
CA CYS A 195 -19.12 -13.26 -6.20
C CYS A 195 -18.60 -13.93 -7.48
N ARG A 196 -17.34 -14.41 -7.46
CA ARG A 196 -16.73 -15.12 -8.59
C ARG A 196 -17.49 -16.37 -9.02
N ARG A 197 -18.08 -17.11 -8.07
CA ARG A 197 -18.89 -18.31 -8.36
C ARG A 197 -20.23 -17.95 -8.98
N ASN A 198 -20.86 -16.86 -8.53
CA ASN A 198 -22.15 -16.41 -9.03
C ASN A 198 -22.05 -15.76 -10.43
N SER A 199 -20.85 -15.36 -10.84
CA SER A 199 -20.59 -14.79 -12.18
C SER A 199 -20.33 -15.83 -13.27
N LYS A 200 -20.37 -17.13 -12.95
CA LYS A 200 -20.26 -18.23 -13.92
C LYS A 200 -21.63 -18.70 -14.37
#